data_AF-A0A453K0N3-F1
#
_entry.id   AF-A0A453K0N3-F1
#
_cell.length_a   1.000
_cell.length_b   1.000
_cell.length_c   1.000
_cell.angle_alpha   90.00
_cell.angle_beta   90.00
_cell.angle_gamma   90.00
#
_symmetry.space_group_name_H-M   'P 1'
#
loop_
_entity.id
_entity.type
_entity.pdbx_description
1 polymer ?
#
loop_
_entity_poly.entity_id
_entity_poly.type
_entity_poly.pdbx_seq_one_letter_code
_entity_poly.pdbx_strand_id
1 'polypeptide(L)'
;LFCRRVFVILGMMVLSSSPFLETLELAVNDQVTDAGMHSIARTPCLRSLTLRLCSQVTDAGLTELVHSQKLDSLTIEGCACISPQVAQGAARSVHYSLESASRSRLSRI
;
A
#
# COMPACT_ATOMS: atom_id res chain seq x y z
N LEU A 1 11.84 14.36 -5.87
CA LEU A 1 11.95 14.12 -4.41
C LEU A 1 10.60 14.39 -3.73
N PHE A 2 9.54 13.76 -4.25
CA PHE A 2 8.16 14.01 -3.88
C PHE A 2 7.86 13.43 -2.48
N CYS A 3 7.35 14.29 -1.58
CA CYS A 3 6.54 13.99 -0.40
C CYS A 3 6.95 12.81 0.51
N ARG A 4 8.21 12.71 0.95
CA ARG A 4 8.71 11.61 1.82
C ARG A 4 8.32 11.66 3.32
N ARG A 5 7.43 12.55 3.81
CA ARG A 5 7.40 12.81 5.28
C ARG A 5 6.09 13.19 5.98
N VAL A 6 4.93 13.05 5.34
CA VAL A 6 3.64 13.49 5.96
C VAL A 6 2.75 12.33 6.43
N PHE A 7 2.92 11.12 5.91
CA PHE A 7 1.94 10.04 6.09
C PHE A 7 2.39 8.98 7.09
N VAL A 8 2.26 9.21 8.40
CA VAL A 8 2.49 8.10 9.35
C VAL A 8 1.42 7.92 10.42
N ILE A 9 0.75 8.96 10.92
CA ILE A 9 -0.37 8.76 11.85
C ILE A 9 -1.50 9.80 11.68
N LEU A 10 -1.17 11.09 11.58
CA LEU A 10 -2.17 12.13 11.33
C LEU A 10 -2.77 12.01 9.93
N GLY A 11 -1.96 11.62 8.93
CA GLY A 11 -2.41 11.43 7.56
C GLY A 11 -3.52 10.38 7.41
N MET A 12 -3.44 9.24 8.13
CA MET A 12 -4.46 8.18 8.04
C MET A 12 -5.81 8.59 8.64
N MET A 13 -5.79 9.37 9.72
CA MET A 13 -7.00 9.91 10.31
C MET A 13 -7.65 10.99 9.40
N VAL A 14 -6.83 11.79 8.72
CA VAL A 14 -7.30 12.79 7.73
C VAL A 14 -7.80 12.15 6.44
N LEU A 15 -7.19 11.04 5.99
CA LEU A 15 -7.59 10.27 4.81
C LEU A 15 -9.04 9.76 4.89
N SER A 16 -9.44 9.25 6.06
CA SER A 16 -10.82 8.79 6.26
C SER A 16 -11.84 9.93 6.14
N SER A 17 -11.40 11.18 6.27
CA SER A 17 -12.25 12.37 6.22
C SER A 17 -12.08 13.19 4.94
N SER A 18 -11.24 12.77 3.98
CA SER A 18 -11.02 13.48 2.73
C SER A 18 -11.90 12.93 1.59
N PRO A 19 -12.95 13.65 1.16
CA PRO A 19 -13.87 13.17 0.12
C PRO A 19 -13.31 13.25 -1.31
N PHE A 20 -12.09 13.76 -1.51
CA PHE A 20 -11.50 13.96 -2.84
C PHE A 20 -10.20 13.20 -3.06
N LEU A 21 -9.79 12.35 -2.12
CA LEU A 21 -8.49 11.69 -2.22
C LEU A 21 -8.60 10.43 -3.05
N GLU A 22 -8.12 10.53 -4.29
CA GLU A 22 -8.16 9.43 -5.26
C GLU A 22 -6.89 8.56 -5.23
N THR A 23 -5.74 9.14 -4.90
CA THR A 23 -4.45 8.43 -4.89
C THR A 23 -3.76 8.54 -3.54
N LEU A 24 -3.35 7.40 -3.00
CA LEU A 24 -2.59 7.30 -1.75
C LEU A 24 -1.28 6.53 -1.97
N GLU A 25 -0.17 7.09 -1.52
CA GLU A 25 1.13 6.43 -1.52
C GLU A 25 1.69 6.34 -0.10
N LEU A 26 2.05 5.13 0.30
CA LEU A 26 2.68 4.80 1.57
C LEU A 26 4.01 4.10 1.27
N ALA A 27 5.11 4.69 1.74
CA ALA A 27 6.44 4.16 1.47
C ALA A 27 7.33 4.15 2.73
N VAL A 28 8.09 3.08 2.92
CA VAL A 28 9.05 2.86 4.02
C VAL A 28 8.39 3.14 5.37
N ASN A 29 7.35 2.37 5.67
CA ASN A 29 6.46 2.70 6.76
C ASN A 29 6.11 1.47 7.59
N ASP A 30 6.87 1.28 8.68
CA ASP A 30 6.59 0.25 9.68
C ASP A 30 5.41 0.60 10.59
N GLN A 31 4.81 1.80 10.51
CA GLN A 31 3.64 2.13 11.32
C GLN A 31 2.31 1.82 10.61
N VAL A 32 2.35 1.54 9.30
CA VAL A 32 1.18 1.09 8.55
C VAL A 32 0.98 -0.39 8.86
N THR A 33 -0.04 -0.65 9.68
CA THR A 33 -0.46 -2.00 10.07
C THR A 33 -1.79 -2.34 9.39
N ASP A 34 -2.25 -3.57 9.55
CA ASP A 34 -3.56 -4.02 9.08
C ASP A 34 -4.72 -3.15 9.60
N ALA A 35 -4.58 -2.58 10.81
CA ALA A 35 -5.55 -1.63 11.35
C ALA A 35 -5.62 -0.33 10.53
N GLY A 36 -4.47 0.15 10.06
CA GLY A 36 -4.41 1.28 9.15
C GLY A 36 -5.05 0.96 7.80
N MET A 37 -4.82 -0.24 7.27
CA MET A 37 -5.46 -0.70 6.03
C MET A 37 -6.98 -0.71 6.12
N HIS A 38 -7.55 -1.05 7.29
CA HIS A 38 -8.99 -0.95 7.51
C HIS A 38 -9.50 0.49 7.40
N SER A 39 -8.76 1.49 7.90
CA SER A 39 -9.12 2.90 7.70
C SER A 39 -9.06 3.31 6.23
N ILE A 40 -8.05 2.84 5.48
CA ILE A 40 -7.91 3.09 4.04
C ILE A 40 -9.08 2.46 3.27
N ALA A 41 -9.47 1.23 3.59
CA ALA A 41 -10.62 0.57 2.99
C ALA A 41 -11.93 1.36 3.17
N ARG A 42 -12.04 2.17 4.24
CA ARG A 42 -13.21 3.02 4.50
C ARG A 42 -13.18 4.37 3.78
N THR A 43 -12.08 4.73 3.13
CA THR A 43 -12.01 5.97 2.34
C THR A 43 -12.91 5.88 1.09
N PRO A 44 -13.87 6.80 0.88
CA PRO A 44 -14.92 6.61 -0.12
C PRO A 44 -14.43 6.81 -1.56
N CYS A 45 -13.44 7.65 -1.79
CA CYS A 45 -13.03 8.08 -3.14
C CYS A 45 -11.66 7.57 -3.59
N LEU A 46 -11.04 6.68 -2.81
CA LEU A 46 -9.72 6.16 -3.15
C LEU A 46 -9.79 5.17 -4.31
N ARG A 47 -9.03 5.46 -5.37
CA ARG A 47 -8.95 4.67 -6.61
C ARG A 47 -7.56 4.07 -6.84
N SER A 48 -6.52 4.70 -6.31
CA SER A 48 -5.12 4.29 -6.50
C SER A 48 -4.41 4.18 -5.15
N LEU A 49 -3.83 3.03 -4.86
CA LEU A 49 -3.03 2.80 -3.66
C LEU A 49 -1.65 2.28 -4.01
N THR A 50 -0.62 2.86 -3.41
CA THR A 50 0.76 2.42 -3.54
C THR A 50 1.33 2.10 -2.16
N LEU A 51 1.83 0.88 -1.97
CA LEU A 51 2.49 0.39 -0.76
C LEU A 51 3.94 0.04 -1.11
N ARG A 52 4.92 0.68 -0.45
CA ARG A 52 6.34 0.42 -0.67
C ARG A 52 7.03 0.11 0.65
N LEU A 53 7.73 -1.01 0.74
CA LEU A 53 8.49 -1.41 1.92
C LEU A 53 7.64 -1.34 3.20
N CYS A 54 6.38 -1.78 3.12
CA CYS A 54 5.47 -1.93 4.25
C CYS A 54 5.51 -3.38 4.73
N SER A 55 6.35 -3.63 5.74
CA SER A 55 6.58 -4.93 6.38
C SER A 55 5.45 -5.36 7.30
N GLN A 56 4.69 -4.41 7.86
CA GLN A 56 3.64 -4.67 8.86
C GLN A 56 2.23 -4.85 8.27
N VAL A 57 2.08 -4.73 6.94
CA VAL A 57 0.82 -5.03 6.25
C VAL A 57 0.83 -6.48 5.82
N THR A 58 -0.21 -7.22 6.19
CA THR A 58 -0.38 -8.63 5.86
C THR A 58 -1.55 -8.84 4.90
N ASP A 59 -1.69 -10.09 4.46
CA ASP A 59 -2.86 -10.54 3.67
C ASP A 59 -4.19 -10.20 4.33
N ALA A 60 -4.26 -10.21 5.67
CA ALA A 60 -5.47 -9.85 6.41
C ALA A 60 -5.83 -8.36 6.21
N GLY A 61 -4.84 -7.46 6.26
CA GLY A 61 -5.06 -6.03 6.02
C GLY A 61 -5.50 -5.73 4.59
N LEU A 62 -4.97 -6.43 3.60
CA LEU A 62 -5.40 -6.28 2.20
C LEU A 62 -6.77 -6.90 1.91
N THR A 63 -7.18 -7.93 2.65
CA THR A 63 -8.47 -8.60 2.44
C THR A 63 -9.63 -7.60 2.54
N GLU A 64 -9.53 -6.60 3.42
CA GLU A 64 -10.52 -5.52 3.50
C GLU A 64 -10.61 -4.68 2.21
N LEU A 65 -9.48 -4.45 1.54
CA LEU A 65 -9.45 -3.77 0.24
C LEU A 65 -10.06 -4.62 -0.88
N VAL A 66 -9.88 -5.94 -0.82
CA VAL A 66 -10.55 -6.90 -1.72
C VAL A 66 -12.07 -6.81 -1.59
N HIS A 67 -12.60 -6.80 -0.37
CA HIS A 67 -14.05 -6.67 -0.14
C HIS A 67 -14.59 -5.32 -0.61
N SER A 68 -13.75 -4.30 -0.53
CA SER A 68 -14.10 -2.95 -0.85
C SER A 68 -14.30 -2.71 -2.36
N GLN A 69 -13.58 -3.43 -3.24
CA GLN A 69 -13.71 -3.39 -4.72
C GLN A 69 -13.75 -1.99 -5.39
N LYS A 70 -13.25 -0.94 -4.74
CA LYS A 70 -13.24 0.44 -5.27
C LYS A 70 -11.90 0.88 -5.85
N LEU A 71 -10.82 0.12 -5.60
CA LEU A 71 -9.50 0.42 -6.14
C LEU A 71 -9.42 0.03 -7.61
N ASP A 72 -9.10 1.01 -8.45
CA ASP A 72 -8.75 0.81 -9.86
C ASP A 72 -7.29 0.36 -10.00
N SER A 73 -6.39 0.87 -9.17
CA SER A 73 -4.95 0.56 -9.21
C SER A 73 -4.35 0.28 -7.84
N LEU A 74 -3.55 -0.79 -7.73
CA LEU A 74 -2.79 -1.15 -6.54
C LEU A 74 -1.34 -1.44 -6.92
N THR A 75 -0.40 -0.74 -6.29
CA THR A 75 1.03 -1.00 -6.44
C THR A 75 1.60 -1.46 -5.11
N ILE A 76 2.32 -2.58 -5.11
CA ILE A 76 2.97 -3.15 -3.94
C ILE A 76 4.43 -3.39 -4.29
N GLU A 77 5.34 -2.73 -3.59
CA GLU A 77 6.78 -2.87 -3.79
C GLU A 77 7.46 -3.25 -2.48
N GLY A 78 8.25 -4.34 -2.45
CA GLY A 78 9.02 -4.74 -1.28
C GLY A 78 8.21 -5.10 -0.04
N CYS A 79 6.92 -5.45 -0.19
CA CYS A 79 6.07 -5.92 0.92
C CYS A 79 6.04 -7.45 0.93
N ALA A 80 6.92 -8.07 1.73
CA ALA A 80 7.10 -9.53 1.75
C ALA A 80 5.96 -10.28 2.47
N CYS A 81 5.21 -9.59 3.34
CA CYS A 81 4.12 -10.17 4.12
C CYS A 81 2.78 -10.20 3.37
N ILE A 82 2.77 -9.77 2.11
CA ILE A 82 1.60 -9.73 1.25
C ILE A 82 1.78 -10.72 0.11
N SER A 83 0.80 -11.61 -0.03
CA SER A 83 0.68 -12.56 -1.12
C SER A 83 0.19 -11.86 -2.40
N PRO A 84 0.83 -12.11 -3.55
CA PRO A 84 0.42 -11.49 -4.82
C PRO A 84 -1.01 -11.87 -5.22
N GLN A 85 -1.52 -13.00 -4.74
CA GLN A 85 -2.90 -13.48 -4.99
C GLN A 85 -3.94 -12.55 -4.35
N VAL A 86 -3.74 -12.17 -3.10
CA VAL A 86 -4.61 -11.21 -2.39
C VAL A 86 -4.49 -9.83 -3.03
N ALA A 87 -3.28 -9.42 -3.40
CA ALA A 87 -3.06 -8.15 -4.09
C ALA A 87 -3.85 -8.08 -5.41
N GLN A 88 -3.83 -9.14 -6.22
CA GLN A 88 -4.59 -9.25 -7.47
C GLN A 88 -6.11 -9.13 -7.27
N GLY A 89 -6.64 -9.60 -6.13
CA GLY A 89 -8.05 -9.46 -5.81
C GLY A 89 -8.45 -8.05 -5.34
N ALA A 90 -7.48 -7.24 -4.91
CA ALA A 90 -7.77 -5.97 -4.23
C ALA A 90 -8.05 -4.80 -5.19
N ALA A 91 -7.61 -4.87 -6.46
CA ALA A 91 -7.82 -3.83 -7.45
C ALA A 91 -7.89 -4.38 -8.88
N ARG A 92 -8.39 -3.58 -9.83
CA ARG A 92 -8.43 -3.97 -11.26
C ARG A 92 -7.05 -4.08 -11.89
N SER A 93 -6.17 -3.15 -11.56
CA SER A 93 -4.79 -3.10 -12.06
C SER A 93 -3.83 -3.26 -10.90
N VAL A 94 -3.02 -4.31 -10.92
CA VAL A 94 -2.14 -4.65 -9.79
C VAL A 94 -0.71 -4.77 -10.27
N HIS A 95 0.18 -3.99 -9.65
CA HIS A 95 1.62 -4.07 -9.84
C HIS A 95 2.27 -4.58 -8.57
N TYR A 96 2.84 -5.77 -8.62
CA TYR A 96 3.51 -6.39 -7.48
C TYR A 96 4.99 -6.59 -7.82
N SER A 97 5.86 -5.87 -7.12
CA SER A 97 7.30 -6.00 -7.20
C SER A 97 7.82 -6.42 -5.84
N LEU A 98 8.24 -7.67 -5.66
CA LEU A 98 9.18 -7.94 -4.58
C LEU A 98 10.48 -7.29 -5.00
N GLU A 99 10.94 -6.29 -4.23
CA GLU A 99 12.34 -5.90 -4.31
C GLU A 99 13.11 -7.09 -3.76
N SER A 100 13.34 -8.10 -4.63
CA SER A 100 14.41 -9.06 -4.44
C SER A 100 15.60 -8.24 -4.05
N ALA A 101 16.34 -8.68 -3.04
CA ALA A 101 17.62 -8.11 -2.67
C ALA A 101 18.59 -8.09 -3.87
N SER A 102 18.41 -7.13 -4.77
CA SER A 102 19.31 -6.74 -5.85
C SER A 102 20.29 -5.71 -5.29
N ARG A 103 20.71 -5.92 -4.03
CA ARG A 103 22.06 -5.59 -3.56
C ARG A 103 23.04 -6.74 -3.86
N SER A 104 22.71 -7.66 -4.75
CA SER A 104 23.65 -8.63 -5.32
C SER A 104 24.07 -8.26 -6.74
N ARG A 105 24.54 -7.01 -6.92
CA ARG A 105 25.54 -6.65 -7.96
C ARG A 105 26.26 -5.34 -7.64
N LEU A 106 26.72 -5.21 -6.40
CA LEU A 106 27.98 -4.51 -6.11
C LEU A 106 29.09 -5.56 -5.92
N SER A 107 29.35 -6.35 -6.97
CA SER A 107 30.58 -7.15 -7.03
C SER A 107 31.01 -7.35 -8.48
N ARG A 108 32.05 -6.59 -8.87
CA ARG A 108 32.80 -6.58 -10.15
C ARG A 108 31.97 -5.98 -11.28
N ILE A 109 32.36 -4.84 -11.84
CA ILE A 109 33.66 -4.54 -12.49
C ILE A 109 34.11 -3.12 -12.12
#